data_AF-A0A2V6G856-F1
#
_entry.id   AF-A0A2V6G856-F1
#
_cell.length_a   1.000
_cell.length_b   1.000
_cell.length_c   1.000
_cell.angle_alpha   90.00
_cell.angle_beta   90.00
_cell.angle_gamma   90.00
#
_symmetry.space_group_name_H-M   'P 1'
#
loop_
_entity.id
_entity.type
_entity.pdbx_description
1 polymer ?
#
loop_
_entity_poly.entity_id
_entity_poly.type
_entity_poly.pdbx_seq_one_letter_code
_entity_poly.pdbx_strand_id
1 'polypeptide(L)'
;MHEHVLLNGRTEYLFSPMEHYAFPDIATFVEKHDRYSSWEAAAWRKLHSPGEKSLRPTPFGTGLERKRWLKKSMMRAPFRPSLRFLYHYVWKQGFRDGYRGWVLCCLLASYEHMIVRKQRELQKWPNNSVVQL
;
A
#
# COMPACT_ATOMS: atom_id res chain seq x y z
N MET A 1 2.96 7.69 -10.84
CA MET A 1 3.02 8.35 -12.15
C MET A 1 1.60 8.67 -12.55
N HIS A 2 1.22 9.95 -12.64
CA HIS A 2 0.02 10.34 -13.38
C HIS A 2 0.54 10.81 -14.74
N GLU A 3 0.54 9.92 -15.72
CA GLU A 3 0.90 10.30 -17.08
C GLU A 3 -0.26 11.08 -17.69
N HIS A 4 0.02 12.32 -18.08
CA HIS A 4 -0.89 13.12 -18.88
C HIS A 4 -0.57 12.84 -20.34
N VAL A 5 -1.48 12.14 -21.04
CA VAL A 5 -1.32 11.86 -22.47
C VAL A 5 -1.69 13.12 -23.25
N LEU A 6 -0.72 13.72 -23.95
CA LEU A 6 -0.94 14.80 -24.91
C LEU A 6 -1.15 14.18 -26.29
N LEU A 7 -2.35 14.34 -26.85
CA LEU A 7 -2.70 13.79 -28.16
C LEU A 7 -2.88 14.93 -29.17
N ASN A 8 -2.20 14.85 -30.31
CA ASN A 8 -2.40 15.74 -31.46
C ASN A 8 -3.33 15.05 -32.46
N GLY A 9 -4.64 15.10 -32.23
CA GLY A 9 -5.63 14.48 -33.13
C GLY A 9 -7.05 14.44 -32.57
N ARG A 10 -7.98 13.87 -33.35
CA ARG A 10 -9.39 13.68 -32.96
C ARG A 10 -9.49 12.51 -31.97
N THR A 11 -10.03 12.76 -30.79
CA THR A 11 -10.29 11.74 -29.77
C THR A 11 -11.79 11.46 -29.69
N GLU A 12 -12.14 10.18 -29.51
CA GLU A 12 -13.52 9.75 -29.29
C GLU A 12 -13.58 8.80 -28.10
N TYR A 13 -14.76 8.69 -27.48
CA TYR A 13 -14.98 7.84 -26.32
C TYR A 13 -15.39 6.44 -26.77
N LEU A 14 -14.78 5.43 -26.14
CA LEU A 14 -15.24 4.06 -26.30
C LEU A 14 -16.55 3.88 -25.51
N PHE A 15 -17.61 3.42 -26.18
CA PHE A 15 -18.93 3.21 -25.56
C PHE A 15 -19.01 1.94 -24.69
N SER A 16 -18.10 0.99 -24.88
CA SER A 16 -18.04 -0.25 -24.10
C SER A 16 -17.08 -0.11 -22.93
N PRO A 17 -17.41 -0.65 -21.74
CA PRO A 17 -16.43 -0.81 -20.68
C PRO A 17 -15.30 -1.72 -21.18
N MET A 18 -14.06 -1.29 -20.95
CA MET A 18 -12.88 -2.12 -21.17
C MET A 18 -12.61 -2.92 -19.90
N GLU A 19 -12.62 -4.25 -20.01
CA GLU A 19 -12.20 -5.11 -18.89
C GLU A 19 -10.69 -4.97 -18.67
N HIS A 20 -10.30 -4.23 -17.64
CA HIS A 20 -8.90 -4.06 -17.27
C HIS A 20 -8.50 -5.04 -16.16
N TYR A 21 -7.92 -6.17 -16.57
CA TYR A 21 -7.30 -7.12 -15.65
C TYR A 21 -5.89 -6.65 -15.28
N ALA A 22 -5.78 -5.86 -14.21
CA ALA A 22 -4.51 -5.32 -13.73
C ALA A 22 -3.46 -6.40 -13.37
N PHE A 23 -3.93 -7.62 -13.07
CA PHE A 23 -3.11 -8.77 -12.71
C PHE A 23 -3.69 -10.02 -13.38
N PRO A 24 -3.06 -10.55 -14.45
CA PRO A 24 -3.54 -11.75 -15.13
C PRO A 24 -3.33 -13.03 -14.29
N ASP A 25 -2.35 -13.04 -13.39
CA ASP A 25 -2.06 -14.16 -12.51
C ASP A 25 -1.58 -13.71 -11.11
N ILE A 26 -1.70 -14.61 -10.14
CA ILE A 26 -1.22 -14.44 -8.75
C ILE A 26 0.30 -14.27 -8.74
N ALA A 27 1.06 -14.97 -9.60
CA ALA A 27 2.51 -14.78 -9.65
C ALA A 27 2.88 -13.33 -10.03
N THR A 28 2.22 -12.78 -11.05
CA THR A 28 2.40 -11.37 -11.45
C THR A 28 1.98 -10.40 -10.34
N PHE A 29 0.91 -10.71 -9.60
CA PHE A 29 0.52 -9.94 -8.42
C PHE A 29 1.65 -9.95 -7.38
N VAL A 30 2.15 -11.12 -7.01
CA VAL A 30 3.19 -11.29 -5.97
C VAL A 30 4.48 -10.58 -6.37
N GLU A 31 4.94 -10.75 -7.61
CA GLU A 31 6.14 -10.08 -8.13
C GLU A 31 6.02 -8.55 -8.07
N LYS A 32 4.89 -7.99 -8.53
CA LYS A 32 4.64 -6.55 -8.45
C LYS A 32 4.63 -6.06 -7.01
N HIS A 33 4.00 -6.82 -6.09
CA HIS A 33 3.94 -6.46 -4.67
C HIS A 33 5.30 -6.60 -3.98
N ASP A 34 6.15 -7.54 -4.40
CA ASP A 34 7.54 -7.60 -3.94
C ASP A 34 8.30 -6.33 -4.30
N ARG A 35 8.25 -5.90 -5.57
CA ARG A 35 8.87 -4.64 -5.99
C ARG A 35 8.29 -3.43 -5.26
N TYR A 36 6.96 -3.32 -5.18
CA TYR A 36 6.31 -2.20 -4.48
C TYR A 36 6.62 -2.17 -2.99
N SER A 37 6.79 -3.32 -2.35
CA SER A 37 7.16 -3.34 -0.93
C SER A 37 8.54 -2.74 -0.67
N SER A 38 9.49 -2.91 -1.60
CA SER A 38 10.80 -2.25 -1.53
C SER A 38 10.65 -0.73 -1.66
N TRP A 39 9.84 -0.25 -2.62
CA TRP A 39 9.56 1.18 -2.78
C TRP A 39 8.85 1.79 -1.57
N GLU A 40 7.87 1.11 -0.99
CA GLU A 40 7.18 1.57 0.21
C GLU A 40 8.13 1.63 1.41
N ALA A 41 9.03 0.65 1.55
CA ALA A 41 10.04 0.65 2.60
C ALA A 41 11.04 1.81 2.44
N ALA A 42 11.49 2.08 1.22
CA ALA A 42 12.34 3.23 0.90
C ALA A 42 11.63 4.58 1.12
N ALA A 43 10.36 4.69 0.70
CA ALA A 43 9.54 5.88 0.93
C ALA A 43 9.31 6.13 2.42
N TRP A 44 9.10 5.08 3.22
CA TRP A 44 8.99 5.18 4.67
C TRP A 44 10.24 5.77 5.32
N ARG A 45 11.44 5.36 4.86
CA ARG A 45 12.73 5.90 5.32
C ARG A 45 12.87 7.38 4.99
N LYS A 46 12.48 7.81 3.79
CA LYS A 46 12.49 9.23 3.40
C LYS A 46 11.58 10.05 4.31
N LEU A 47 10.35 9.58 4.55
CA LEU A 47 9.37 10.26 5.38
C LEU A 47 9.77 10.38 6.87
N HIS A 48 10.61 9.47 7.36
CA HIS A 48 11.13 9.49 8.74
C HIS A 48 12.54 10.10 8.86
N SER A 49 13.06 10.69 7.78
CA SER A 49 14.33 11.42 7.84
C SER A 49 14.13 12.72 8.66
N PRO A 50 15.10 13.09 9.53
CA PRO A 50 14.95 14.10 10.59
C PRO A 50 14.89 15.57 10.11
N GLY A 51 14.09 15.87 9.08
CA GLY A 51 13.94 17.22 8.52
C GLY A 51 12.57 17.53 7.89
N GLU A 52 11.69 16.53 7.72
CA GLU A 52 10.41 16.75 7.03
C GLU A 52 9.31 17.21 8.00
N LYS A 53 8.82 18.44 7.82
CA LYS A 53 7.73 19.04 8.63
C LYS A 53 6.39 18.36 8.32
N SER A 54 6.18 17.16 8.86
CA SER A 54 4.86 16.52 8.79
C SER A 54 3.89 17.19 9.78
N LEU A 55 2.69 17.50 9.30
CA LEU A 55 1.58 18.05 10.10
C LEU A 55 1.35 17.20 11.37
N ARG A 56 1.20 17.87 12.52
CA ARG A 56 1.06 17.24 13.84
C ARG A 56 -0.21 16.34 13.87
N PRO A 57 -0.07 15.03 14.12
CA PRO A 57 -1.23 14.15 14.28
C PRO A 57 -1.83 14.35 15.68
N THR A 58 -2.92 15.11 15.77
CA THR A 58 -3.67 15.36 17.01
C THR A 58 -4.98 14.56 17.02
N PRO A 59 -5.32 13.88 18.13
CA PRO A 59 -6.56 13.11 18.23
C PRO A 59 -7.82 13.99 18.32
N PHE A 60 -7.68 15.25 18.73
CA PHE A 60 -8.77 16.22 18.88
C PHE A 60 -8.84 17.27 17.76
N GLY A 61 -8.06 17.10 16.69
CA GLY A 61 -8.01 18.04 15.57
C GLY A 61 -9.15 17.87 14.55
N THR A 62 -8.94 18.47 13.38
CA THR A 62 -9.78 18.34 12.17
C THR A 62 -9.92 16.88 11.71
N GLY A 63 -10.95 16.57 10.91
CA GLY A 63 -11.19 15.19 10.42
C GLY A 63 -9.98 14.58 9.68
N LEU A 64 -9.16 15.42 9.03
CA LEU A 64 -7.92 15.03 8.37
C LEU A 64 -6.81 14.66 9.37
N GLU A 65 -6.71 15.39 10.49
CA GLU A 65 -5.75 15.13 11.57
C GLU A 65 -6.10 13.85 12.34
N ARG A 66 -7.38 13.62 12.63
CA ARG A 66 -7.86 12.38 13.24
C ARG A 66 -7.57 11.15 12.38
N LYS A 67 -7.84 11.25 11.07
CA LYS A 67 -7.53 10.17 10.11
C LYS A 67 -6.03 9.88 10.05
N ARG A 68 -5.19 10.91 10.13
CA ARG A 68 -3.73 10.76 10.17
C ARG A 68 -3.25 10.19 11.52
N TRP A 69 -3.84 10.60 12.64
CA TRP A 69 -3.57 10.02 13.96
C TRP A 69 -3.93 8.54 13.99
N LEU A 70 -5.13 8.17 13.55
CA LEU A 70 -5.56 6.79 13.46
C LEU A 70 -4.63 5.97 12.55
N LYS A 71 -4.26 6.52 11.39
CA LYS A 71 -3.26 5.90 10.51
C LYS A 71 -1.93 5.71 11.24
N LYS A 72 -1.41 6.72 11.94
CA LYS A 72 -0.13 6.64 12.67
C LYS A 72 -0.17 5.65 13.83
N SER A 73 -1.27 5.60 14.58
CA SER A 73 -1.51 4.64 15.66
C SER A 73 -1.61 3.21 15.12
N MET A 74 -2.36 3.00 14.03
CA MET A 74 -2.42 1.73 13.30
C MET A 74 -1.05 1.31 12.77
N MET A 75 -0.24 2.28 12.31
CA MET A 75 1.13 2.02 11.87
C MET A 75 2.11 1.68 13.01
N ARG A 76 1.76 1.96 14.27
CA ARG A 76 2.60 1.61 15.43
C ARG A 76 2.21 0.29 16.09
N ALA A 77 1.02 -0.24 15.80
CA ALA A 77 0.57 -1.49 16.38
C ALA A 77 1.49 -2.66 15.94
N PRO A 78 1.88 -3.60 16.82
CA PRO A 78 2.73 -4.73 16.45
C PRO A 78 2.06 -5.72 15.47
N PHE A 79 0.73 -5.67 15.34
CA PHE A 79 -0.08 -6.56 14.49
C PHE A 79 -0.63 -5.90 13.22
N ARG A 80 0.12 -4.94 12.62
CA ARG A 80 -0.31 -4.21 11.41
C ARG A 80 -0.84 -5.12 10.28
N PRO A 81 -0.19 -6.26 9.96
CA PRO A 81 -0.67 -7.15 8.91
C PRO A 81 -2.04 -7.77 9.24
N SER A 82 -2.21 -8.26 10.46
CA SER A 82 -3.47 -8.86 10.94
C SER A 82 -4.61 -7.83 11.00
N LEU A 83 -4.29 -6.60 11.38
CA LEU A 83 -5.23 -5.49 11.41
C LEU A 83 -5.67 -5.08 9.99
N ARG A 84 -4.75 -5.08 9.02
CA ARG A 84 -5.06 -4.83 7.60
C ARG A 84 -5.95 -5.95 7.03
N PHE A 85 -5.64 -7.21 7.36
CA PHE A 85 -6.49 -8.36 7.02
C PHE A 85 -7.90 -8.19 7.60
N LEU A 86 -8.02 -7.95 8.90
CA LEU A 86 -9.32 -7.84 9.57
C LEU A 86 -10.16 -6.68 9.00
N TYR A 87 -9.52 -5.54 8.72
CA TYR A 87 -10.19 -4.41 8.07
C TYR A 87 -10.71 -4.78 6.68
N HIS A 88 -9.90 -5.42 5.83
CA HIS A 88 -10.35 -5.79 4.49
C HIS A 88 -11.38 -6.93 4.50
N TYR A 89 -11.26 -7.87 5.41
CA TYR A 89 -12.13 -9.04 5.47
C TYR A 89 -13.47 -8.74 6.13
N VAL A 90 -13.45 -8.12 7.32
CA VAL A 90 -14.66 -7.85 8.13
C VAL A 90 -15.28 -6.50 7.79
N TRP A 91 -14.49 -5.43 7.80
CA TRP A 91 -15.03 -4.07 7.61
C TRP A 91 -15.41 -3.78 6.15
N LYS A 92 -14.57 -4.20 5.20
CA LYS A 92 -14.86 -4.10 3.76
C LYS A 92 -15.73 -5.24 3.22
N GLN A 93 -16.21 -6.13 4.09
CA GLN A 93 -17.09 -7.25 3.74
C GLN A 93 -16.50 -8.20 2.69
N GLY A 94 -15.18 -8.42 2.70
CA GLY A 94 -14.51 -9.36 1.78
C GLY A 94 -15.01 -10.80 1.90
N PHE A 95 -15.66 -11.16 3.02
CA PHE A 95 -16.36 -12.44 3.17
C PHE A 95 -17.50 -12.64 2.14
N ARG A 96 -18.07 -11.55 1.59
CA ARG A 96 -19.15 -11.62 0.57
C ARG A 96 -18.66 -12.18 -0.76
N ASP A 97 -17.36 -12.04 -1.03
CA ASP A 97 -16.69 -12.62 -2.21
C ASP A 97 -16.23 -14.08 -1.98
N GLY A 98 -16.56 -14.65 -0.81
CA GLY A 98 -16.27 -16.03 -0.45
C GLY A 98 -14.77 -16.37 -0.45
N TYR A 99 -14.41 -17.46 -1.12
CA TYR A 99 -13.04 -17.95 -1.20
C TYR A 99 -12.08 -16.93 -1.85
N ARG A 100 -12.51 -16.24 -2.91
CA ARG A 100 -11.68 -15.27 -3.62
C ARG A 100 -11.33 -14.07 -2.74
N GLY A 101 -12.30 -13.59 -1.97
CA GLY A 101 -12.08 -12.51 -1.00
C GLY A 101 -11.11 -12.90 0.12
N TRP A 102 -11.20 -14.15 0.61
CA TRP A 102 -10.25 -14.69 1.59
C TRP A 102 -8.82 -14.75 1.04
N VAL A 103 -8.63 -15.32 -0.17
CA VAL A 103 -7.32 -15.38 -0.83
C VAL A 103 -6.72 -13.98 -1.02
N LEU A 104 -7.51 -13.01 -1.49
CA LEU A 104 -7.07 -11.63 -1.66
C LEU A 104 -6.63 -11.00 -0.32
N CYS A 105 -7.39 -11.23 0.75
CA CYS A 105 -7.04 -10.72 2.07
C CYS A 105 -5.73 -11.35 2.58
N CYS A 106 -5.53 -12.66 2.38
CA CYS A 106 -4.27 -13.34 2.70
C CYS A 106 -3.10 -12.78 1.91
N LEU A 107 -3.26 -12.54 0.60
CA LEU A 107 -2.24 -11.93 -0.24
C LEU A 107 -1.87 -10.51 0.24
N LEU A 108 -2.88 -9.70 0.59
CA LEU A 108 -2.66 -8.35 1.14
C LEU A 108 -1.96 -8.37 2.50
N ALA A 109 -2.28 -9.35 3.35
CA ALA A 109 -1.61 -9.54 4.64
C ALA A 109 -0.13 -9.93 4.45
N SER A 110 0.15 -10.87 3.54
CA SER A 110 1.51 -11.27 3.17
C SER A 110 2.30 -10.09 2.60
N TYR A 111 1.67 -9.25 1.78
CA TYR A 111 2.27 -8.02 1.26
C TYR A 111 2.65 -7.03 2.38
N GLU A 112 1.73 -6.72 3.32
CA GLU A 112 2.03 -5.85 4.46
C GLU A 112 3.18 -6.40 5.31
N HIS A 113 3.22 -7.72 5.50
CA HIS A 113 4.29 -8.38 6.24
C HIS A 113 5.66 -8.19 5.58
N MET A 114 5.71 -8.31 4.25
CA MET A 114 6.92 -8.07 3.46
C MET A 114 7.41 -6.62 3.58
N ILE A 115 6.50 -5.65 3.52
CA ILE A 115 6.82 -4.23 3.73
C ILE A 115 7.46 -4.01 5.10
N VAL A 116 6.83 -4.52 6.17
CA VAL A 116 7.33 -4.36 7.54
C VAL A 116 8.70 -5.01 7.72
N ARG A 117 8.95 -6.18 7.12
CA ARG A 117 10.26 -6.85 7.17
C ARG A 117 11.33 -6.03 6.47
N LYS A 118 11.09 -5.59 5.22
CA LYS A 118 12.03 -4.75 4.46
C LYS A 118 12.29 -3.41 5.15
N GLN A 119 11.30 -2.82 5.81
CA GLN A 119 11.47 -1.62 6.64
C GLN A 119 12.44 -1.87 7.81
N ARG A 120 12.28 -3.00 8.53
CA ARG A 120 13.17 -3.37 9.64
C ARG A 120 14.59 -3.67 9.17
N GLU A 121 14.74 -4.30 8.01
CA GLU A 121 16.03 -4.56 7.39
C GLU A 121 16.74 -3.25 7.02
N LEU A 122 16.05 -2.30 6.39
CA LEU A 122 16.58 -0.97 6.07
C LEU A 122 17.01 -0.17 7.30
N GLN A 123 16.32 -0.33 8.44
CA GLN A 123 16.71 0.30 9.71
C GLN A 123 17.98 -0.32 10.29
N LYS A 124 18.17 -1.64 10.14
CA LYS A 124 19.35 -2.37 10.66
C LYS A 124 20.56 -2.23 9.73
N TRP A 125 20.36 -2.24 8.42
CA TRP A 125 21.42 -2.26 7.40
C TRP A 125 21.16 -1.18 6.34
N PRO A 126 21.44 0.10 6.66
CA PRO A 126 21.07 1.23 5.81
C PRO A 126 21.80 1.28 4.44
N ASN A 127 22.88 0.52 4.27
CA ASN A 127 23.69 0.42 3.05
C ASN A 127 23.39 -0.82 2.20
N ASN A 128 22.37 -1.62 2.53
CA ASN A 128 22.09 -2.84 1.78
C ASN A 128 21.40 -2.52 0.43
N SER A 129 22.05 -2.88 -0.68
CA SER A 129 21.65 -2.56 -2.06
C SER A 129 20.46 -3.38 -2.58
N VAL A 130 20.08 -4.47 -1.89
CA VAL A 130 18.89 -5.29 -2.23
C VAL A 130 17.56 -4.54 -2.17
N VAL A 131 17.53 -3.33 -1.60
CA VAL A 131 16.30 -2.51 -1.49
C VAL A 131 16.34 -1.28 -2.40
N GLN A 132 17.35 -1.11 -3.25
CA GLN A 132 17.51 0.07 -4.14
C GLN A 132 16.99 -0.12 -5.58
N LEU A 133 16.10 -1.08 -5.83
CA LEU A 133 15.44 -1.25 -7.15
C LEU A 133 14.36 -0.20 -7.41
#